data_AF-A0A9E0HCY4-F1
#
_entry.id   AF-A0A9E0HCY4-F1
#
_cell.length_a   1.000
_cell.length_b   1.000
_cell.length_c   1.000
_cell.angle_alpha   90.00
_cell.angle_beta   90.00
_cell.angle_gamma   90.00
#
_symmetry.space_group_name_H-M   'P 1'
#
loop_
_entity.id
_entity.type
_entity.pdbx_description
1 polymer ?
#
loop_
_entity_poly.entity_id
_entity_poly.type
_entity_poly.pdbx_seq_one_letter_code
_entity_poly.pdbx_strand_id
1 'polypeptide(L)'
;MIGPLRIALLAIVVGVACGSAREERTVNHASGVATTSACSETLKELAAGRVVGFRGLPRGCSRSTVAAAFGPSRFDVDSTGPAGRFREYAGGTGTPNGVLVFFVSGEDEVSFVAIDEFRVDGALASMGPPEAVARSLVSSAAEQRIWASRGLTLHVRTMDETVRRLYAYRPMSAEEFLASSMARAEVRRELRR
;
A
#
# COMPACT_ATOMS: atom_id res chain seq x y z
N MET A 1 45.62 6.66 31.20
CA MET A 1 46.74 6.06 30.45
C MET A 1 46.42 6.20 28.97
N ILE A 2 47.13 7.10 28.30
CA ILE A 2 46.94 7.48 26.90
C ILE A 2 48.02 6.75 26.11
N GLY A 3 47.63 5.85 25.21
CA GLY A 3 48.55 5.17 24.29
C GLY A 3 48.36 5.70 22.87
N PRO A 4 49.41 6.24 22.22
CA PRO A 4 49.33 6.67 20.84
C PRO A 4 49.64 5.48 19.92
N LEU A 5 48.81 5.20 18.93
CA LEU A 5 49.21 4.27 17.86
C LEU A 5 49.05 4.88 16.47
N ARG A 6 50.13 4.67 15.73
CA ARG A 6 50.61 5.40 14.57
C ARG A 6 49.84 5.07 13.29
N ILE A 7 49.75 6.12 12.48
CA ILE A 7 49.38 6.21 11.07
C ILE A 7 50.18 5.21 10.22
N ALA A 8 49.49 4.52 9.30
CA ALA A 8 50.08 3.99 8.08
C ALA A 8 49.23 4.45 6.89
N LEU A 9 49.73 5.48 6.21
CA LEU A 9 49.24 6.01 4.95
C LEU A 9 49.66 5.03 3.85
N LEU A 10 48.71 4.38 3.18
CA LEU A 10 49.00 3.65 1.94
C LEU A 10 48.38 4.42 0.77
N ALA A 11 49.24 5.11 0.02
CA ALA A 11 48.89 5.72 -1.25
C ALA A 11 48.79 4.63 -2.31
N ILE A 12 47.60 4.44 -2.90
CA ILE A 12 47.43 3.59 -4.08
C ILE A 12 47.25 4.48 -5.31
N VAL A 13 48.12 4.19 -6.27
CA VAL A 13 48.34 4.87 -7.53
C VAL A 13 47.11 4.79 -8.44
N VAL A 14 46.83 5.93 -9.05
CA VAL A 14 45.84 6.17 -10.09
C VAL A 14 46.21 5.40 -11.36
N GLY A 15 45.38 4.44 -11.75
CA GLY A 15 45.39 3.82 -13.07
C GLY A 15 44.29 4.42 -13.93
N VAL A 16 44.65 5.34 -14.83
CA VAL A 16 43.76 5.82 -15.90
C VAL A 16 43.79 4.79 -17.02
N ALA A 17 42.71 4.04 -17.18
CA ALA A 17 42.42 3.28 -18.39
C ALA A 17 41.29 3.98 -19.15
N CYS A 18 41.67 4.73 -20.18
CA CYS A 18 40.78 5.23 -21.22
C CYS A 18 40.47 4.05 -22.15
N GLY A 19 39.22 3.58 -22.19
CA GLY A 19 38.84 2.38 -22.92
C GLY A 19 37.35 2.36 -23.25
N SER A 20 37.04 2.90 -24.41
CA SER A 20 35.82 2.81 -25.23
C SER A 20 34.89 1.60 -24.98
N ALA A 21 33.63 1.90 -24.68
CA ALA A 21 32.45 1.46 -25.44
C ALA A 21 31.21 2.03 -24.72
N ARG A 22 30.70 3.17 -25.21
CA ARG A 22 29.42 3.69 -24.76
C ARG A 22 28.34 2.84 -25.44
N GLU A 23 28.07 1.69 -24.82
CA GLU A 23 26.92 0.87 -25.15
C GLU A 23 25.69 1.75 -24.89
N GLU A 24 25.05 2.18 -25.97
CA GLU A 24 23.70 2.73 -25.95
C GLU A 24 22.79 1.65 -25.38
N ARG A 25 22.75 1.58 -24.05
CA ARG A 25 21.72 0.90 -23.30
C ARG A 25 20.44 1.64 -23.63
N THR A 26 19.77 1.21 -24.70
CA THR A 26 18.36 1.47 -24.94
C THR A 26 17.62 0.94 -23.72
N VAL A 27 17.42 1.84 -22.75
CA VAL A 27 16.60 1.59 -21.57
C VAL A 27 15.22 1.31 -22.12
N ASN A 28 14.84 0.03 -22.17
CA ASN A 28 13.53 -0.45 -22.55
C ASN A 28 12.46 0.23 -21.67
N HIS A 29 11.97 1.39 -22.11
CA HIS A 29 10.93 2.19 -21.46
C HIS A 29 9.53 1.55 -21.57
N ALA A 30 9.41 0.42 -22.27
CA ALA A 30 8.14 -0.28 -22.46
C ALA A 30 7.59 -0.90 -21.17
N SER A 31 8.43 -1.23 -20.18
CA SER A 31 7.97 -1.89 -18.94
C SER A 31 7.29 -0.94 -17.94
N GLY A 32 7.53 0.37 -18.04
CA GLY A 32 6.96 1.36 -17.10
C GLY A 32 5.49 1.69 -17.37
N VAL A 33 5.08 1.71 -18.64
CA VAL A 33 3.73 2.12 -19.04
C VAL A 33 2.69 1.04 -18.73
N ALA A 34 3.00 -0.24 -19.02
CA ALA A 34 2.11 -1.36 -18.74
C ALA A 34 1.80 -1.47 -17.23
N THR A 35 2.82 -1.31 -16.38
CA THR A 35 2.68 -1.36 -14.92
C THR A 35 1.80 -0.22 -14.38
N THR A 36 1.90 0.97 -14.97
CA THR A 36 1.09 2.14 -14.59
C THR A 36 -0.40 1.91 -14.88
N SER A 37 -0.73 1.35 -16.06
CA SER A 37 -2.12 1.06 -16.45
C SER A 37 -2.78 0.01 -15.54
N ALA A 38 -2.07 -1.08 -15.24
CA ALA A 38 -2.59 -2.18 -14.42
C ALA A 38 -2.89 -1.74 -12.97
N CYS A 39 -2.03 -0.89 -12.39
CA CYS A 39 -2.29 -0.36 -11.05
C CYS A 39 -3.49 0.60 -11.03
N SER A 40 -3.61 1.50 -12.01
CA SER A 40 -4.75 2.42 -12.07
C SER A 40 -6.07 1.66 -12.22
N GLU A 41 -6.12 0.65 -13.09
CA GLU A 41 -7.29 -0.21 -13.26
C GLU A 41 -7.63 -0.95 -11.96
N THR A 42 -6.63 -1.58 -11.32
CA THR A 42 -6.81 -2.28 -10.04
C THR A 42 -7.40 -1.35 -8.96
N LEU A 43 -6.94 -0.11 -8.88
CA LEU A 43 -7.45 0.89 -7.94
C LEU A 43 -8.87 1.34 -8.28
N LYS A 44 -9.23 1.45 -9.57
CA LYS A 44 -10.60 1.77 -10.02
C LYS A 44 -11.58 0.65 -9.70
N GLU A 45 -11.18 -0.60 -9.91
CA GLU A 45 -11.96 -1.78 -9.53
C GLU A 45 -12.22 -1.79 -8.02
N LEU A 46 -11.18 -1.51 -7.22
CA LEU A 46 -11.30 -1.37 -5.77
C LEU A 46 -12.26 -0.21 -5.40
N ALA A 47 -12.15 0.95 -6.06
CA ALA A 47 -13.03 2.10 -5.85
C ALA A 47 -14.52 1.78 -6.10
N ALA A 48 -14.76 0.86 -7.04
CA ALA A 48 -16.09 0.43 -7.44
C ALA A 48 -16.68 -0.68 -6.55
N GLY A 49 -15.94 -1.17 -5.54
CA GLY A 49 -16.42 -2.25 -4.66
C GLY A 49 -16.06 -3.66 -5.15
N ARG A 50 -15.38 -3.80 -6.29
CA ARG A 50 -15.14 -5.09 -6.96
C ARG A 50 -13.90 -5.79 -6.40
N VAL A 51 -14.10 -6.61 -5.37
CA VAL A 51 -13.01 -7.28 -4.63
C VAL A 51 -12.92 -8.79 -4.80
N VAL A 52 -13.93 -9.45 -5.39
CA VAL A 52 -13.93 -10.92 -5.59
C VAL A 52 -12.76 -11.39 -6.47
N GLY A 53 -12.38 -10.59 -7.47
CA GLY A 53 -11.24 -10.87 -8.35
C GLY A 53 -9.91 -10.26 -7.91
N PHE A 54 -9.87 -9.50 -6.80
CA PHE A 54 -8.69 -8.73 -6.41
C PHE A 54 -7.46 -9.63 -6.19
N ARG A 55 -6.30 -9.18 -6.69
CA ARG A 55 -5.00 -9.89 -6.68
C ARG A 55 -3.87 -9.04 -6.08
N GLY A 56 -4.24 -8.09 -5.23
CA GLY A 56 -3.28 -7.21 -4.56
C GLY A 56 -2.88 -6.01 -5.41
N LEU A 57 -2.19 -5.07 -4.77
CA LEU A 57 -1.61 -3.93 -5.46
C LEU A 57 -0.41 -4.35 -6.30
N PRO A 58 -0.32 -3.96 -7.58
CA PRO A 58 0.87 -4.16 -8.38
C PRO A 58 2.09 -3.43 -7.79
N ARG A 59 3.30 -3.92 -8.09
CA ARG A 59 4.53 -3.18 -7.79
C ARG A 59 4.58 -1.89 -8.61
N GLY A 60 5.24 -0.86 -8.08
CA GLY A 60 5.43 0.40 -8.80
C GLY A 60 4.16 1.26 -8.90
N CYS A 61 3.10 0.94 -8.14
CA CYS A 61 1.99 1.86 -7.93
C CYS A 61 2.52 3.16 -7.34
N SER A 62 2.46 4.25 -8.10
CA SER A 62 2.95 5.56 -7.68
C SER A 62 1.81 6.51 -7.31
N ARG A 63 2.14 7.61 -6.65
CA ARG A 63 1.22 8.73 -6.39
C ARG A 63 0.49 9.22 -7.65
N SER A 64 1.17 9.33 -8.78
CA SER A 64 0.54 9.75 -10.05
C SER A 64 -0.47 8.72 -10.55
N THR A 65 -0.19 7.43 -10.36
CA THR A 65 -1.11 6.34 -10.72
C THR A 65 -2.37 6.35 -9.86
N VAL A 66 -2.20 6.61 -8.56
CA VAL A 66 -3.30 6.78 -7.60
C VAL A 66 -4.18 7.97 -8.00
N ALA A 67 -3.57 9.10 -8.37
CA ALA A 67 -4.32 10.27 -8.81
C ALA A 67 -5.08 10.02 -10.13
N ALA A 68 -4.54 9.20 -11.03
CA ALA A 68 -5.24 8.78 -12.24
C ALA A 68 -6.44 7.84 -11.96
N ALA A 69 -6.44 7.15 -10.81
CA ALA A 69 -7.52 6.25 -10.40
C ALA A 69 -8.62 6.95 -9.59
N PHE A 70 -8.24 7.76 -8.59
CA PHE A 70 -9.18 8.39 -7.64
C PHE A 70 -9.38 9.89 -7.88
N GLY A 71 -8.68 10.49 -8.84
CA GLY A 71 -8.64 11.95 -9.04
C GLY A 71 -7.64 12.65 -8.12
N PRO A 72 -7.69 13.99 -8.04
CA PRO A 72 -6.79 14.75 -7.17
C PRO A 72 -7.01 14.39 -5.69
N SER A 73 -5.94 14.45 -4.90
CA SER A 73 -6.06 14.33 -3.44
C SER A 73 -6.84 15.51 -2.87
N ARG A 74 -7.51 15.31 -1.74
CA ARG A 74 -8.26 16.37 -1.04
C ARG A 74 -7.35 17.46 -0.49
N PHE A 75 -6.10 17.12 -0.24
CA PHE A 75 -5.07 18.01 0.30
C PHE A 75 -3.81 17.91 -0.57
N ASP A 76 -3.08 19.02 -0.69
CA ASP A 76 -1.87 19.10 -1.51
C ASP A 76 -0.64 18.50 -0.83
N VAL A 77 -0.70 18.27 0.48
CA VAL A 77 0.40 17.76 1.31
C VAL A 77 0.06 16.40 1.93
N ASP A 78 1.09 15.60 2.20
CA ASP A 78 0.93 14.33 2.90
C ASP A 78 0.61 14.59 4.37
N SER A 79 -0.30 13.81 4.92
CA SER A 79 -0.51 13.71 6.37
C SER A 79 0.34 12.56 6.92
N THR A 80 0.62 12.58 8.23
CA THR A 80 1.35 11.49 8.90
C THR A 80 0.40 10.80 9.88
N GLY A 81 0.35 9.47 9.82
CA GLY A 81 -0.43 8.65 10.73
C GLY A 81 0.40 7.49 11.30
N PRO A 82 -0.22 6.64 12.13
CA PRO A 82 0.47 5.52 12.80
C PRO A 82 1.14 4.53 11.83
N ALA A 83 0.63 4.42 10.61
CA ALA A 83 1.15 3.54 9.58
C ALA A 83 2.05 4.25 8.54
N GLY A 84 2.42 5.52 8.79
CA GLY A 84 3.30 6.31 7.94
C GLY A 84 2.62 7.50 7.28
N ARG A 85 3.24 8.03 6.21
CA ARG A 85 2.69 9.14 5.42
C ARG A 85 1.52 8.64 4.58
N PHE A 86 0.46 9.45 4.49
CA PHE A 86 -0.71 9.15 3.69
C PHE A 86 -1.31 10.38 3.01
N ARG A 87 -2.13 10.13 1.99
CA ARG A 87 -3.01 11.12 1.37
C ARG A 87 -4.45 10.65 1.38
N GLU A 88 -5.36 11.63 1.42
CA GLU A 88 -6.79 11.40 1.28
C GLU A 88 -7.24 11.71 -0.14
N TYR A 89 -8.05 10.82 -0.70
CA TYR A 89 -8.70 10.97 -2.00
C TYR A 89 -10.21 10.98 -1.83
N ALA A 90 -10.91 11.62 -2.77
CA ALA A 90 -12.36 11.71 -2.75
C ALA A 90 -13.03 10.32 -2.79
N GLY A 91 -14.24 10.26 -2.27
CA GLY A 91 -15.03 9.03 -2.25
C GLY A 91 -15.74 8.78 -3.56
N GLY A 92 -16.08 7.51 -3.79
CA GLY A 92 -16.92 7.04 -4.89
C GLY A 92 -17.99 6.08 -4.40
N THR A 93 -18.63 5.36 -5.33
CA THR A 93 -19.74 4.44 -5.03
C THR A 93 -19.36 3.34 -4.03
N GLY A 94 -18.20 2.70 -4.19
CA GLY A 94 -17.68 1.67 -3.27
C GLY A 94 -16.93 2.24 -2.06
N THR A 95 -16.63 3.54 -2.07
CA THR A 95 -15.75 4.22 -1.11
C THR A 95 -16.37 5.53 -0.61
N PRO A 96 -17.59 5.50 -0.03
CA PRO A 96 -18.38 6.70 0.24
C PRO A 96 -17.65 7.74 1.11
N ASN A 97 -16.75 7.28 1.98
CA ASN A 97 -15.98 8.12 2.89
C ASN A 97 -14.61 8.58 2.36
N GLY A 98 -14.27 8.28 1.10
CA GLY A 98 -12.95 8.53 0.53
C GLY A 98 -12.00 7.36 0.71
N VAL A 99 -10.77 7.58 0.27
CA VAL A 99 -9.69 6.59 0.28
C VAL A 99 -8.46 7.20 0.95
N LEU A 100 -7.86 6.47 1.88
CA LEU A 100 -6.56 6.81 2.45
C LEU A 100 -5.49 5.96 1.75
N VAL A 101 -4.47 6.60 1.19
CA VAL A 101 -3.37 5.90 0.51
C VAL A 101 -2.08 6.17 1.26
N PHE A 102 -1.47 5.13 1.77
CA PHE A 102 -0.22 5.18 2.51
C PHE A 102 0.96 4.91 1.59
N PHE A 103 2.04 5.67 1.76
CA PHE A 103 3.23 5.59 0.92
C PHE A 103 4.42 5.06 1.71
N VAL A 104 5.33 4.39 1.01
CA VAL A 104 6.64 3.99 1.55
C VAL A 104 7.42 5.25 1.98
N SER A 105 8.12 5.17 3.11
CA SER A 105 8.85 6.33 3.64
C SER A 105 9.96 6.76 2.69
N GLY A 106 10.03 8.06 2.37
CA GLY A 106 11.02 8.60 1.43
C GLY A 106 10.73 8.32 -0.05
N GLU A 107 9.66 7.59 -0.37
CA GLU A 107 9.31 7.18 -1.73
C GLU A 107 7.88 7.59 -2.08
N ASP A 108 7.57 7.56 -3.38
CA ASP A 108 6.20 7.77 -3.92
C ASP A 108 5.50 6.44 -4.26
N GLU A 109 6.04 5.31 -3.82
CA GLU A 109 5.42 3.99 -3.95
C GLU A 109 4.32 3.80 -2.91
N VAL A 110 3.17 3.29 -3.36
CA VAL A 110 2.04 2.92 -2.50
C VAL A 110 2.42 1.70 -1.66
N SER A 111 2.35 1.86 -0.34
CA SER A 111 2.49 0.77 0.62
C SER A 111 1.18 -0.02 0.74
N PHE A 112 0.09 0.68 1.07
CA PHE A 112 -1.24 0.11 1.12
C PHE A 112 -2.34 1.19 0.99
N VAL A 113 -3.56 0.74 0.73
CA VAL A 113 -4.77 1.54 0.63
C VAL A 113 -5.72 1.15 1.74
N ALA A 114 -6.28 2.12 2.46
CA ALA A 114 -7.29 1.94 3.47
C ALA A 114 -8.59 2.66 3.10
N ILE A 115 -9.72 1.98 3.25
CA ILE A 115 -11.05 2.51 2.91
C ILE A 115 -12.00 2.28 4.08
N ASP A 116 -12.58 3.35 4.59
CA ASP A 116 -13.58 3.31 5.66
C ASP A 116 -14.99 3.10 5.11
N GLU A 117 -15.76 2.28 5.81
CA GLU A 117 -17.15 1.91 5.46
C GLU A 117 -17.28 1.45 4.01
N PHE A 118 -16.36 0.56 3.62
CA PHE A 118 -16.29 -0.01 2.29
C PHE A 118 -17.57 -0.77 1.91
N ARG A 119 -18.04 -0.57 0.69
CA ARG A 119 -19.18 -1.30 0.14
C ARG A 119 -18.68 -2.33 -0.86
N VAL A 120 -18.85 -3.60 -0.52
CA VAL A 120 -18.54 -4.72 -1.43
C VAL A 120 -19.63 -4.78 -2.49
N ASP A 121 -19.23 -4.85 -3.76
CA ASP A 121 -20.12 -5.19 -4.86
C ASP A 121 -20.31 -6.73 -4.89
N GLY A 122 -21.50 -7.19 -4.51
CA GLY A 122 -21.82 -8.60 -4.34
C GLY A 122 -21.70 -9.13 -2.90
N ALA A 123 -21.83 -10.45 -2.75
CA ALA A 123 -21.79 -11.10 -1.44
C ALA A 123 -20.35 -11.36 -0.97
N LEU A 124 -20.08 -11.07 0.31
CA LEU A 124 -18.79 -11.35 0.94
C LEU A 124 -18.40 -12.84 0.86
N ALA A 125 -19.39 -13.73 0.93
CA ALA A 125 -19.21 -15.18 0.79
C ALA A 125 -18.55 -15.58 -0.55
N SER A 126 -18.74 -14.80 -1.62
CA SER A 126 -18.14 -15.06 -2.93
C SER A 126 -16.61 -14.87 -2.96
N MET A 127 -16.01 -14.31 -1.91
CA MET A 127 -14.56 -14.17 -1.79
C MET A 127 -13.85 -15.47 -1.36
N GLY A 128 -14.61 -16.49 -0.94
CA GLY A 128 -14.08 -17.71 -0.33
C GLY A 128 -13.64 -17.51 1.13
N PRO A 129 -13.25 -18.58 1.84
CA PRO A 129 -12.80 -18.47 3.22
C PRO A 129 -11.53 -17.60 3.33
N PRO A 130 -11.38 -16.82 4.41
CA PRO A 130 -10.14 -16.11 4.66
C PRO A 130 -9.02 -17.09 5.04
N GLU A 131 -7.78 -16.70 4.77
CA GLU A 131 -6.56 -17.41 5.19
C GLU A 131 -6.36 -17.35 6.69
N ALA A 132 -6.78 -16.25 7.33
CA ALA A 132 -6.75 -16.08 8.77
C ALA A 132 -7.90 -15.17 9.26
N VAL A 133 -8.29 -15.36 10.51
CA VAL A 133 -9.23 -14.48 11.21
C VAL A 133 -8.58 -13.98 12.51
N ALA A 134 -8.66 -12.68 12.78
CA ALA A 134 -8.09 -12.06 13.97
C ALA A 134 -9.05 -11.04 14.58
N ARG A 135 -8.79 -10.60 15.81
CA ARG A 135 -9.57 -9.53 16.46
C ARG A 135 -9.38 -8.20 15.72
N SER A 136 -10.47 -7.50 15.41
CA SER A 136 -10.38 -6.15 14.85
C SER A 136 -9.99 -5.12 15.90
N LEU A 137 -9.04 -4.25 15.57
CA LEU A 137 -8.73 -3.06 16.35
C LEU A 137 -9.56 -1.85 15.93
N VAL A 138 -10.31 -1.94 14.82
CA VAL A 138 -11.20 -0.87 14.34
C VAL A 138 -12.49 -0.80 15.17
N SER A 139 -12.96 -1.94 15.67
CA SER A 139 -14.15 -2.03 16.53
C SER A 139 -14.13 -3.35 17.28
N SER A 140 -14.54 -3.34 18.55
CA SER A 140 -14.71 -4.56 19.36
C SER A 140 -15.79 -5.51 18.83
N ALA A 141 -16.74 -5.00 18.03
CA ALA A 141 -17.80 -5.78 17.39
C ALA A 141 -17.41 -6.28 15.97
N ALA A 142 -16.14 -6.12 15.59
CA ALA A 142 -15.64 -6.55 14.30
C ALA A 142 -14.50 -7.56 14.44
N GLU A 143 -14.34 -8.37 13.41
CA GLU A 143 -13.19 -9.25 13.20
C GLU A 143 -12.41 -8.81 11.95
N GLN A 144 -11.14 -9.16 11.88
CA GLN A 144 -10.32 -9.01 10.67
C GLN A 144 -10.36 -10.34 9.92
N ARG A 145 -10.91 -10.35 8.70
CA ARG A 145 -10.82 -11.48 7.76
C ARG A 145 -9.71 -11.19 6.76
N ILE A 146 -8.71 -12.07 6.70
CA ILE A 146 -7.44 -11.83 6.01
C ILE A 146 -7.33 -12.76 4.79
N TRP A 147 -7.19 -12.20 3.61
CA TRP A 147 -6.82 -12.88 2.36
C TRP A 147 -5.47 -12.32 1.89
N ALA A 148 -4.42 -12.54 2.68
CA ALA A 148 -3.12 -11.88 2.50
C ALA A 148 -2.44 -12.27 1.18
N SER A 149 -2.61 -13.51 0.72
CA SER A 149 -2.10 -13.94 -0.60
C SER A 149 -2.78 -13.20 -1.76
N ARG A 150 -3.94 -12.58 -1.51
CA ARG A 150 -4.66 -11.70 -2.44
C ARG A 150 -4.43 -10.21 -2.15
N GLY A 151 -3.61 -9.89 -1.17
CA GLY A 151 -3.32 -8.51 -0.75
C GLY A 151 -4.52 -7.79 -0.15
N LEU A 152 -5.39 -8.48 0.59
CA LEU A 152 -6.66 -7.91 1.07
C LEU A 152 -6.98 -8.32 2.52
N THR A 153 -7.39 -7.35 3.33
CA THR A 153 -7.94 -7.59 4.67
C THR A 153 -9.21 -6.77 4.87
N LEU A 154 -10.26 -7.39 5.40
CA LEU A 154 -11.54 -6.74 5.70
C LEU A 154 -11.81 -6.76 7.20
N HIS A 155 -12.20 -5.61 7.75
CA HIS A 155 -12.73 -5.49 9.10
C HIS A 155 -14.26 -5.59 9.02
N VAL A 156 -14.79 -6.74 9.43
CA VAL A 156 -16.19 -7.12 9.22
C VAL A 156 -16.92 -7.13 10.57
N ARG A 157 -18.04 -6.41 10.68
CA ARG A 157 -18.90 -6.47 11.87
C ARG A 157 -19.53 -7.85 11.96
N THR A 158 -19.39 -8.51 13.11
CA THR A 158 -19.81 -9.91 13.27
C THR A 158 -21.33 -10.11 13.22
N MET A 159 -22.11 -9.10 13.62
CA MET A 159 -23.56 -9.21 13.71
C MET A 159 -24.28 -9.18 12.35
N ASP A 160 -23.78 -8.41 11.39
CA ASP A 160 -24.50 -8.16 10.12
C ASP A 160 -23.60 -8.17 8.89
N GLU A 161 -22.37 -8.64 9.04
CA GLU A 161 -21.36 -8.78 7.99
C GLU A 161 -21.00 -7.48 7.24
N THR A 162 -21.33 -6.32 7.81
CA THR A 162 -20.94 -5.03 7.21
C THR A 162 -19.43 -4.80 7.28
N VAL A 163 -18.84 -4.39 6.15
CA VAL A 163 -17.40 -4.05 6.09
C VAL A 163 -17.18 -2.65 6.64
N ARG A 164 -16.58 -2.56 7.83
CA ARG A 164 -16.24 -1.29 8.49
C ARG A 164 -14.99 -0.66 7.91
N ARG A 165 -14.04 -1.48 7.46
CA ARG A 165 -12.80 -1.03 6.84
C ARG A 165 -12.23 -2.10 5.92
N LEU A 166 -11.59 -1.66 4.83
CA LEU A 166 -10.80 -2.50 3.94
C LEU A 166 -9.35 -2.03 3.93
N TYR A 167 -8.41 -2.97 3.93
CA TYR A 167 -7.02 -2.77 3.56
C TYR A 167 -6.70 -3.53 2.27
N ALA A 168 -6.15 -2.83 1.28
CA ALA A 168 -5.59 -3.40 0.07
C ALA A 168 -4.09 -3.13 0.04
N TYR A 169 -3.29 -4.17 -0.19
CA TYR A 169 -1.83 -4.13 -0.12
C TYR A 169 -1.23 -5.10 -1.15
N ARG A 170 0.10 -5.15 -1.23
CA ARG A 170 0.81 -6.11 -2.08
C ARG A 170 0.65 -7.53 -1.51
N PRO A 171 0.46 -8.57 -2.33
CA PRO A 171 0.33 -9.94 -1.84
C PRO A 171 1.48 -10.34 -0.92
N MET A 172 1.15 -10.99 0.19
CA MET A 172 2.08 -11.50 1.20
C MET A 172 1.45 -12.70 1.91
N SER A 173 2.19 -13.37 2.81
CA SER A 173 1.60 -14.40 3.67
C SER A 173 0.75 -13.79 4.79
N ALA A 174 -0.19 -14.58 5.34
CA ALA A 174 -0.97 -14.16 6.49
C ALA A 174 -0.10 -13.87 7.73
N GLU A 175 0.99 -14.62 7.91
CA GLU A 175 1.96 -14.40 8.99
C GLU A 175 2.68 -13.05 8.84
N GLU A 176 3.19 -12.75 7.64
CA GLU A 176 3.80 -11.44 7.34
C GLU A 176 2.81 -10.29 7.57
N PHE A 177 1.55 -10.45 7.16
CA PHE A 177 0.51 -9.46 7.41
C PHE A 177 0.32 -9.23 8.92
N LEU A 178 0.18 -10.30 9.71
CA LEU A 178 -0.04 -10.20 11.17
C LEU A 178 1.16 -9.58 11.90
N ALA A 179 2.38 -9.77 11.41
CA ALA A 179 3.59 -9.14 11.94
C ALA A 179 3.70 -7.65 11.55
N SER A 180 3.01 -7.21 10.49
CA SER A 180 3.12 -5.86 9.95
C SER A 180 2.51 -4.78 10.88
N SER A 181 2.77 -3.51 10.54
CA SER A 181 2.07 -2.39 11.16
C SER A 181 0.60 -2.29 10.74
N MET A 182 0.22 -2.83 9.57
CA MET A 182 -1.16 -2.78 9.06
C MET A 182 -2.13 -3.55 9.97
N ALA A 183 -1.73 -4.75 10.43
CA ALA A 183 -2.55 -5.56 11.35
C ALA A 183 -2.77 -4.87 12.71
N ARG A 184 -1.86 -3.95 13.09
CA ARG A 184 -1.84 -3.23 14.36
C ARG A 184 -2.37 -1.80 14.25
N ALA A 185 -2.57 -1.28 13.05
CA ALA A 185 -2.94 0.12 12.85
C ALA A 185 -4.41 0.36 13.20
N GLU A 186 -4.65 1.00 14.33
CA GLU A 186 -5.90 1.73 14.58
C GLU A 186 -5.76 3.11 13.91
N VAL A 187 -6.10 3.22 12.62
CA VAL A 187 -6.29 4.55 12.03
C VAL A 187 -7.59 5.12 12.58
N ARG A 188 -7.54 5.74 13.76
CA ARG A 188 -8.60 6.63 14.19
C ARG A 188 -8.57 7.81 13.25
N ARG A 189 -9.65 8.02 12.49
CA ARG A 189 -10.01 9.38 12.10
C ARG A 189 -10.26 10.09 13.43
N GLU A 190 -9.23 10.74 13.96
CA GLU A 190 -9.45 11.87 14.84
C GLU A 190 -10.17 12.90 13.97
N LEU A 191 -11.50 12.76 13.95
CA LEU A 191 -12.39 13.70 13.29
C LEU A 191 -12.04 15.06 13.87
N ARG A 192 -11.45 15.91 13.03
CA ARG A 192 -11.50 17.36 13.23
C ARG A 192 -12.97 17.70 13.48
N ARG A 193 -13.27 18.08 14.72
CA ARG A 193 -14.45 18.90 15.03
C ARG A 193 -14.23 20.29 14.45
#